data_AF-A0AAJ5ZHX2-F1
#
_entry.id   AF-A0AAJ5ZHX2-F1
#
_cell.length_a   1.000
_cell.length_b   1.000
_cell.length_c   1.000
_cell.angle_alpha   90.00
_cell.angle_beta   90.00
_cell.angle_gamma   90.00
#
_symmetry.space_group_name_H-M   'P 1'
#
loop_
_entity.id
_entity.type
_entity.pdbx_description
1 polymer ?
#
loop_
_entity_poly.entity_id
_entity_poly.type
_entity_poly.pdbx_seq_one_letter_code
_entity_poly.pdbx_strand_id
1 'polypeptide(L)'
;MTLLFWRGRGPTALSPKLRNAVIDRFSLTEKAIDALKMIQKNGRFAGRKVTHIRVFDPSIVSGEVTRYGHLDGLKQSIRFTGRIEQGGTLYLDYAVNA
;
A
#
# COMPACT_ATOMS: atom_id res chain seq x y z
N MET A 1 15.05 10.16 26.84
CA MET A 1 14.83 8.87 26.14
C MET A 1 13.40 8.82 25.64
N THR A 2 13.15 9.22 24.39
CA THR A 2 11.79 9.35 23.86
C THR A 2 11.48 8.12 23.01
N LEU A 3 10.59 7.27 23.52
CA LEU A 3 10.08 6.07 22.86
C LEU A 3 9.55 6.44 21.47
N LEU A 4 10.29 6.07 20.42
CA LEU A 4 9.82 6.15 19.04
C LEU A 4 8.71 5.09 18.86
N PHE A 5 7.48 5.44 19.24
CA PHE A 5 6.30 4.70 18.86
C PHE A 5 6.30 4.61 17.34
N TRP A 6 6.44 3.40 16.81
CA TRP A 6 6.21 3.07 15.42
C TRP A 6 4.74 3.37 15.08
N ARG A 7 4.42 4.64 14.87
CA ARG A 7 3.20 5.10 14.21
C ARG A 7 3.33 4.66 12.75
N GLY A 8 2.87 3.45 12.44
CA GLY A 8 2.52 3.13 11.06
C GLY A 8 1.64 4.27 10.56
N ARG A 9 2.08 4.98 9.51
CA ARG A 9 1.26 6.02 8.92
C ARG A 9 -0.06 5.35 8.54
N GLY A 10 -1.17 5.87 9.05
CA GLY A 10 -2.51 5.43 8.64
C GLY A 10 -2.68 5.58 7.13
N PRO A 11 -3.82 5.14 6.57
CA PRO A 11 -4.01 5.21 5.13
C PRO A 11 -3.86 6.63 4.60
N THR A 12 -3.07 6.78 3.56
CA THR A 12 -2.88 8.04 2.85
C THR A 12 -3.33 7.89 1.41
N ALA A 13 -3.51 9.02 0.72
CA ALA A 13 -3.60 9.01 -0.74
C ALA A 13 -2.34 8.38 -1.35
N LEU A 14 -2.46 7.86 -2.57
CA LEU A 14 -1.33 7.30 -3.30
C LEU A 14 -0.31 8.41 -3.58
N SER A 15 0.97 8.09 -3.42
CA SER A 15 2.03 9.01 -3.83
C SER A 15 2.03 9.20 -5.35
N PRO A 16 2.46 10.36 -5.89
CA PRO A 16 2.49 10.61 -7.34
C PRO A 16 3.26 9.53 -8.12
N LYS A 17 4.38 9.05 -7.57
CA LYS A 17 5.17 7.96 -8.16
C LYS A 17 4.38 6.65 -8.26
N LEU A 18 3.62 6.31 -7.22
CA LEU A 18 2.78 5.11 -7.19
C LEU A 18 1.57 5.26 -8.12
N ARG A 19 0.93 6.44 -8.15
CA ARG A 19 -0.17 6.77 -9.07
C ARG A 19 0.27 6.56 -10.51
N ASN A 20 1.38 7.18 -10.93
CA ASN A 20 1.89 7.05 -12.30
C ASN A 20 2.27 5.60 -12.63
N ALA A 21 2.93 4.89 -11.71
CA ALA A 21 3.28 3.49 -11.91
C ALA A 21 2.05 2.59 -12.07
N VAL A 22 0.97 2.86 -11.35
CA VAL A 22 -0.28 2.10 -11.46
C VAL A 22 -1.00 2.39 -12.77
N ILE A 23 -1.10 3.66 -13.18
CA ILE A 23 -1.70 4.06 -14.47
C ILE A 23 -0.95 3.38 -15.62
N ASP A 24 0.37 3.51 -15.61
CA ASP A 24 1.23 3.03 -16.69
C ASP A 24 1.24 1.49 -16.79
N ARG A 25 1.39 0.81 -15.65
CA ARG A 25 1.54 -0.66 -15.62
C ARG A 25 0.24 -1.43 -15.70
N PHE A 26 -0.87 -0.87 -15.21
CA PHE A 26 -2.16 -1.56 -15.09
C PHE A 26 -3.28 -0.90 -15.89
N SER A 27 -2.97 0.14 -16.68
CA SER A 27 -3.92 0.87 -17.53
C SER A 27 -5.19 1.33 -16.80
N LEU A 28 -5.04 1.71 -15.53
CA LEU A 28 -6.15 2.23 -14.73
C LEU A 28 -6.39 3.72 -15.01
N THR A 29 -7.65 4.13 -14.91
CA THR A 29 -8.02 5.54 -15.02
C THR A 29 -7.62 6.32 -13.77
N GLU A 30 -7.31 7.61 -13.93
CA GLU A 30 -6.99 8.51 -12.82
C GLU A 30 -8.08 8.51 -11.74
N LYS A 31 -9.35 8.55 -12.16
CA LYS A 31 -10.51 8.51 -11.25
C LYS A 31 -10.55 7.24 -10.41
N ALA A 32 -10.22 6.09 -11.00
CA ALA A 32 -10.18 4.83 -10.26
C ALA A 32 -9.07 4.84 -9.20
N ILE A 33 -7.93 5.47 -9.49
CA ILE A 33 -6.80 5.54 -8.58
C ILE A 33 -7.00 6.54 -7.44
N ASP A 34 -7.63 7.67 -7.71
CA ASP A 34 -7.88 8.71 -6.70
C ASP A 34 -8.86 8.23 -5.62
N ALA A 35 -9.70 7.23 -5.93
CA ALA A 35 -10.56 6.55 -4.97
C ALA A 35 -9.80 5.58 -4.05
N LEU A 36 -8.59 5.15 -4.42
CA LEU A 36 -7.80 4.18 -3.66
C LEU A 36 -7.01 4.87 -2.54
N LYS A 37 -6.74 4.10 -1.49
CA LYS A 37 -5.82 4.50 -0.42
C LYS A 37 -4.65 3.56 -0.34
N MET A 38 -3.51 4.08 0.10
CA MET A 38 -2.32 3.30 0.36
C MET A 38 -2.01 3.25 1.85
N ILE A 39 -1.46 2.13 2.30
CA ILE A 39 -0.88 2.00 3.62
C ILE A 39 0.49 1.34 3.53
N GLN A 40 1.39 1.75 4.43
CA GLN A 40 2.80 1.39 4.37
C GLN A 40 3.26 0.75 5.67
N LYS A 41 4.19 -0.20 5.55
CA LYS A 41 4.86 -0.81 6.70
C LYS A 41 6.33 -1.06 6.36
N ASN A 42 7.22 -0.61 7.24
CA ASN A 42 8.64 -0.95 7.15
C ASN A 42 8.84 -2.43 7.50
N GLY A 43 9.68 -3.11 6.74
CA GLY A 43 9.95 -4.52 6.90
C GLY A 43 11.26 -4.94 6.26
N ARG A 44 11.38 -6.25 6.02
CA ARG A 44 12.52 -6.83 5.30
C ARG A 44 12.01 -7.77 4.22
N PHE A 45 12.66 -7.74 3.07
CA PHE A 45 12.45 -8.69 1.98
C PHE A 45 13.81 -9.20 1.51
N ALA A 46 13.98 -10.53 1.45
CA ALA A 46 15.25 -11.17 1.11
C ALA A 46 16.46 -10.59 1.89
N GLY A 47 16.29 -10.35 3.19
CA GLY A 47 17.33 -9.78 4.05
C GLY A 47 17.54 -8.25 3.94
N ARG A 48 16.95 -7.58 2.95
CA ARG A 48 17.07 -6.13 2.73
C ARG A 48 15.95 -5.35 3.40
N LYS A 49 16.23 -4.13 3.87
CA LYS A 49 15.19 -3.23 4.40
C LYS A 49 14.32 -2.73 3.24
N VAL A 50 13.00 -2.88 3.39
CA VAL A 50 12.01 -2.42 2.40
C VAL A 50 10.82 -1.77 3.09
N THR A 51 10.06 -0.97 2.36
CA THR A 51 8.76 -0.46 2.77
C THR A 51 7.69 -1.19 1.99
N HIS A 52 6.95 -2.08 2.64
CA HIS A 52 5.81 -2.76 2.05
C HIS A 52 4.66 -1.78 1.85
N ILE A 53 3.95 -1.92 0.73
CA ILE A 53 2.80 -1.12 0.36
C ILE A 53 1.62 -2.04 0.13
N ARG A 54 0.45 -1.63 0.60
CA ARG A 54 -0.84 -2.15 0.14
C ARG A 54 -1.67 -0.98 -0.35
N VAL A 55 -2.23 -1.14 -1.54
CA VAL A 55 -3.22 -0.22 -2.09
C VAL A 55 -4.56 -0.93 -2.01
N PHE A 56 -5.53 -0.26 -1.39
CA PHE A 56 -6.84 -0.83 -1.16
C PHE A 56 -7.92 0.18 -1.53
N ASP A 57 -9.09 -0.36 -1.86
CA ASP A 57 -10.29 0.39 -2.10
C ASP A 57 -11.04 0.55 -0.76
N PRO A 58 -11.12 1.78 -0.21
CA PRO A 58 -11.78 2.01 1.07
C PRO A 58 -13.30 1.83 0.98
N SER A 59 -13.91 1.90 -0.21
CA SER A 59 -15.38 1.80 -0.37
C SER A 59 -15.92 0.41 -0.06
N ILE A 60 -15.07 -0.61 -0.16
CA ILE A 60 -15.40 -2.02 0.10
C ILE A 60 -14.92 -2.50 1.47
N VAL A 61 -14.33 -1.61 2.27
CA VAL A 61 -13.96 -1.90 3.66
C VAL A 61 -15.10 -1.49 4.59
N SER A 62 -15.62 -2.45 5.35
CA SER A 62 -16.52 -2.14 6.47
C SER A 62 -15.68 -1.72 7.68
N GLY A 63 -15.46 -0.40 7.83
CA GLY A 63 -14.78 0.20 8.97
C GLY A 63 -13.52 0.99 8.63
N GLU A 64 -12.84 1.49 9.67
CA GLU A 64 -11.63 2.31 9.50
C GLU A 64 -10.36 1.45 9.44
N VAL A 65 -9.63 1.57 8.33
CA VAL A 65 -8.27 1.03 8.24
C VAL A 65 -7.33 2.02 8.92
N THR A 66 -6.65 1.61 9.98
CA THR A 66 -5.69 2.49 10.70
C THR A 66 -4.26 1.96 10.66
N ARG A 67 -4.09 0.65 10.43
CA ARG A 67 -2.78 -0.03 10.38
C ARG A 67 -2.71 -1.06 9.27
N TYR A 68 -1.48 -1.31 8.79
CA TYR A 68 -1.20 -2.21 7.66
C TYR A 68 -1.82 -3.61 7.83
N GLY A 69 -1.82 -4.15 9.05
CA GLY A 69 -2.37 -5.48 9.36
C GLY A 69 -3.91 -5.55 9.39
N HIS A 70 -4.64 -4.42 9.43
CA HIS A 70 -6.11 -4.48 9.31
C HIS A 70 -6.54 -5.07 7.97
N LEU A 71 -5.73 -4.88 6.94
CA LEU A 71 -6.01 -5.43 5.61
C LEU A 71 -5.79 -6.94 5.51
N ASP A 72 -5.17 -7.59 6.50
CA ASP A 72 -4.96 -9.05 6.48
C ASP A 72 -6.29 -9.83 6.49
N GLY A 73 -7.31 -9.30 7.19
CA GLY A 73 -8.67 -9.84 7.18
C GLY A 73 -9.57 -9.27 6.08
N LEU A 74 -9.06 -8.33 5.27
CA LEU A 74 -9.82 -7.62 4.24
C LEU A 74 -9.13 -7.76 2.88
N LYS A 75 -8.58 -8.93 2.56
CA LYS A 75 -7.78 -9.14 1.34
C LYS A 75 -8.50 -8.70 0.07
N GLN A 76 -9.80 -8.95 -0.01
CA GLN A 76 -10.68 -8.51 -1.09
C GLN A 76 -10.69 -7.00 -1.34
N SER A 77 -10.35 -6.18 -0.33
CA SER A 77 -10.24 -4.73 -0.49
C SER A 77 -8.91 -4.30 -1.10
N ILE A 78 -7.89 -5.14 -0.99
CA ILE A 78 -6.56 -4.88 -1.53
C ILE A 78 -6.62 -5.07 -3.05
N ARG A 79 -6.27 -4.01 -3.79
CA ARG A 79 -6.14 -4.05 -5.26
C ARG A 79 -4.72 -4.36 -5.69
N PHE A 80 -3.75 -3.79 -4.96
CA PHE A 80 -2.33 -3.96 -5.27
C PHE A 80 -1.50 -4.19 -4.02
N THR A 81 -0.48 -5.01 -4.17
CA THR A 81 0.55 -5.24 -3.16
C THR A 81 1.91 -4.93 -3.73
N GLY A 82 2.76 -4.31 -2.94
CA GLY A 82 4.07 -3.91 -3.43
C GLY A 82 5.09 -3.66 -2.33
N ARG A 83 6.26 -3.22 -2.76
CA ARG A 83 7.35 -2.80 -1.87
C ARG A 83 8.19 -1.73 -2.53
N ILE A 84 8.75 -0.85 -1.71
CA ILE A 84 9.82 0.08 -2.08
C ILE A 84 11.10 -0.40 -1.42
N GLU A 85 12.15 -0.63 -2.20
CA GLU A 85 13.48 -0.92 -1.65
C GLU A 85 14.21 0.37 -1.23
N GLN A 86 15.29 0.27 -0.45
CA GLN A 86 16.06 1.45 0.01
C GLN A 86 16.56 2.36 -1.13
N GLY A 87 16.78 1.81 -2.33
CA GLY A 87 17.12 2.58 -3.53
C GLY A 87 15.96 3.33 -4.19
N GLY A 88 14.75 3.25 -3.61
CA GLY A 88 13.54 3.88 -4.15
C GLY A 88 12.88 3.09 -5.28
N THR A 89 13.40 1.91 -5.64
CA THR A 89 12.80 1.01 -6.64
C THR A 89 11.45 0.51 -6.12
N LEU A 90 10.41 0.76 -6.91
CA LEU A 90 9.04 0.35 -6.61
C LEU A 90 8.74 -0.95 -7.34
N TYR A 91 8.34 -1.96 -6.58
CA TYR A 91 7.77 -3.21 -7.10
C TYR A 91 6.30 -3.24 -6.72
N LEU A 92 5.43 -3.49 -7.69
CA LEU A 92 3.99 -3.51 -7.50
C LEU A 92 3.37 -4.59 -8.38
N ASP A 93 2.48 -5.37 -7.78
CA ASP A 93 1.75 -6.46 -8.41
C ASP A 93 0.28 -6.42 -7.97
N TYR A 94 -0.60 -7.04 -8.77
CA TYR A 94 -1.99 -7.26 -8.36
C TYR A 94 -2.04 -8.04 -7.06
N ALA A 95 -2.95 -7.66 -6.17
CA ALA A 95 -3.23 -8.48 -5.01
C ALA A 95 -3.87 -9.80 -5.50
N VAL A 96 -3.18 -10.91 -5.28
CA VAL A 96 -3.77 -12.23 -5.50
C VAL A 96 -4.71 -12.49 -4.33
N ASN A 97 -6.01 -12.37 -4.59
CA ASN A 97 -7.07 -12.77 -3.67
C ASN A 97 -7.13 -14.31 -3.68
N ALA A 98 -6.30 -14.94 -2.85
CA ALA A 98 -6.41 -16.35 -2.52
C ALA A 98 -7.42 -16.55 -1.39
#